data_AF-A0A9D5EMH1-F1
#
_entry.id   AF-A0A9D5EMH1-F1
#
_cell.length_a   1.000
_cell.length_b   1.000
_cell.length_c   1.000
_cell.angle_alpha   90.00
_cell.angle_beta   90.00
_cell.angle_gamma   90.00
#
_symmetry.space_group_name_H-M   'P 1'
#
loop_
_entity.id
_entity.type
_entity.pdbx_description
1 polymer ?
#
loop_
_entity_poly.entity_id
_entity_poly.type
_entity_poly.pdbx_seq_one_letter_code
_entity_poly.pdbx_strand_id
1 'polypeptide(L)'
;MNAMTEPSSETLSRPNTSEREAALEDRIRKLESALAERPVASSDEDAMTDRVIAKLSALAGSGRSAADRVLVLASDDSRYPVPPLPQGAVINPPTQPIDPSQRRWFFTQFWSEIQLAFRMYFDPHYRVSRTTQFAIPGIALLLVFDYFFFSWVSIAFVSPIVERLLAVCLGVLGYKLIVRELGRYRDVLEYLARYGPR
;
A
#
# COMPACT_ATOMS: atom_id res chain seq x y z
N MET A 1 31.19 -6.89 65.82
CA MET A 1 29.75 -7.23 65.81
C MET A 1 28.99 -5.97 65.42
N ASN A 2 28.79 -5.76 64.11
CA ASN A 2 28.05 -4.61 63.58
C ASN A 2 26.80 -5.13 62.87
N ALA A 3 25.66 -4.54 63.21
CA ALA A 3 24.32 -4.94 62.81
C ALA A 3 24.10 -4.76 61.30
N MET A 4 23.56 -5.81 60.69
CA MET A 4 23.11 -5.91 59.31
C MET A 4 21.67 -5.38 59.26
N THR A 5 21.47 -4.16 58.76
CA THR A 5 20.14 -3.57 58.53
C THR A 5 19.65 -3.97 57.14
N GLU A 6 18.61 -4.80 57.09
CA GLU A 6 17.89 -5.15 55.85
C GLU A 6 17.13 -3.93 55.31
N PRO A 7 17.14 -3.68 53.98
CA PRO A 7 16.25 -2.70 53.36
C PRO A 7 14.84 -3.28 53.19
N SER A 8 13.89 -2.61 53.83
CA SER A 8 12.44 -2.83 53.74
C SER A 8 11.95 -2.92 52.30
N SER A 9 11.12 -3.92 52.06
CA SER A 9 10.46 -4.21 50.78
C SER A 9 9.36 -3.17 50.51
N GLU A 10 9.65 -2.18 49.66
CA GLU A 10 8.63 -1.27 49.10
C GLU A 10 7.62 -2.06 48.27
N THR A 11 6.48 -2.33 48.88
CA THR A 11 5.32 -2.95 48.23
C THR A 11 4.68 -1.89 47.34
N LEU A 12 5.11 -1.85 46.08
CA LEU A 12 4.55 -1.00 45.02
C LEU A 12 3.06 -1.34 44.86
N SER A 13 2.21 -0.56 45.53
CA SER A 13 0.76 -0.66 45.46
C SER A 13 0.34 -0.41 44.02
N ARG A 14 -0.03 -1.50 43.35
CA ARG A 14 -0.56 -1.49 41.99
C ARG A 14 -1.89 -0.72 42.05
N PRO A 15 -2.04 0.43 41.36
CA PRO A 15 -3.27 1.20 41.42
C PRO A 15 -4.44 0.34 40.96
N ASN A 16 -5.52 0.35 41.75
CA ASN A 16 -6.69 -0.49 41.53
C ASN A 16 -7.28 -0.21 40.15
N THR A 17 -7.75 -1.25 39.46
CA THR A 17 -8.28 -1.14 38.09
C THR A 17 -9.43 -0.12 38.00
N SER A 18 -10.21 0.04 39.07
CA SER A 18 -11.27 1.04 39.20
C SER A 18 -10.77 2.49 39.12
N GLU A 19 -9.59 2.80 39.67
CA GLU A 19 -9.01 4.15 39.60
C GLU A 19 -8.54 4.49 38.19
N ARG A 20 -8.08 3.48 37.44
CA ARG A 20 -7.68 3.64 36.03
C ARG A 20 -8.89 3.87 35.13
N GLU A 21 -10.00 3.18 35.41
CA GLU A 21 -11.26 3.37 34.69
C GLU A 21 -11.80 4.79 34.91
N ALA A 22 -11.85 5.26 36.17
CA ALA A 22 -12.26 6.63 36.48
C ALA A 22 -11.36 7.68 35.80
N ALA A 23 -10.03 7.48 35.79
CA ALA A 23 -9.11 8.40 35.13
C ALA A 23 -9.24 8.42 33.59
N LEU A 24 -9.73 7.34 32.98
CA LEU A 24 -10.02 7.27 31.55
C LEU A 24 -11.33 7.98 31.23
N GLU A 25 -12.36 7.83 32.05
CA GLU A 25 -13.63 8.54 31.89
C GLU A 25 -13.45 10.06 31.95
N ASP A 26 -12.66 10.55 32.91
CA ASP A 26 -12.33 11.98 33.01
C ASP A 26 -11.56 12.49 31.79
N ARG A 27 -10.65 11.69 31.25
CA ARG A 27 -9.92 12.02 30.01
C ARG A 27 -10.84 12.06 28.80
N ILE A 28 -11.77 11.10 28.68
CA ILE A 28 -12.75 11.08 27.59
C ILE A 28 -13.63 12.32 27.67
N ARG A 29 -14.17 12.63 28.85
CA ARG A 29 -15.02 13.81 29.05
C ARG A 29 -14.29 15.12 28.73
N LYS A 30 -12.99 15.20 29.06
CA LYS A 30 -12.14 16.34 28.71
C LYS A 30 -11.84 16.44 27.20
N LEU A 31 -11.70 15.31 26.51
CA LEU A 31 -11.51 15.29 25.06
C LEU A 31 -12.80 15.64 24.32
N GLU A 32 -13.95 15.17 24.81
CA GLU A 32 -15.26 15.54 24.29
C GLU A 32 -15.53 17.03 24.44
N SER A 33 -15.22 17.61 25.62
CA SER A 33 -15.37 19.06 25.81
C SER A 33 -14.41 19.86 24.91
N ALA A 34 -13.17 19.42 24.76
CA ALA A 34 -12.20 20.06 23.87
C ALA A 34 -12.59 19.92 22.38
N LEU A 35 -13.26 18.84 22.01
CA LEU A 35 -13.75 18.62 20.65
C LEU A 35 -14.99 19.48 20.36
N ALA A 36 -15.88 19.64 21.34
CA ALA A 36 -17.05 20.51 21.24
C ALA A 36 -16.69 22.00 21.14
N GLU A 37 -15.60 22.42 21.81
CA GLU A 37 -15.06 23.78 21.71
C GLU A 37 -14.26 24.03 20.43
N ARG A 38 -13.89 22.99 19.67
CA ARG A 38 -13.18 23.16 18.41
C ARG A 38 -14.18 23.67 17.35
N PRO A 39 -14.10 24.94 16.92
CA PRO A 39 -14.98 25.44 15.87
C PRO A 39 -14.76 24.59 14.61
N VAL A 40 -15.86 24.11 14.02
CA VAL A 40 -15.86 23.35 12.77
C VAL A 40 -15.26 24.25 11.70
N ALA A 41 -13.99 23.99 11.36
CA ALA A 41 -13.17 24.80 10.46
C ALA A 41 -13.53 24.59 8.98
N SER A 42 -14.82 24.51 8.65
CA SER A 42 -15.27 24.33 7.26
C SER A 42 -14.90 25.52 6.37
N SER A 43 -14.80 26.73 6.95
CA SER A 43 -14.44 27.94 6.19
C SER A 43 -12.96 28.04 5.80
N ASP A 44 -12.06 27.34 6.49
CA ASP A 44 -10.62 27.40 6.21
C ASP A 44 -10.22 26.32 5.19
N GLU A 45 -10.95 25.20 5.16
CA GLU A 45 -10.80 24.16 4.15
C GLU A 45 -11.15 24.68 2.75
N ASP A 46 -12.26 25.43 2.61
CA ASP A 46 -12.66 26.02 1.33
C ASP A 46 -11.58 26.98 0.80
N ALA A 47 -11.05 27.86 1.65
CA ALA A 47 -9.97 28.78 1.29
C ALA A 47 -8.65 28.06 0.92
N MET A 48 -8.38 26.91 1.53
CA MET A 48 -7.23 26.08 1.22
C MET A 48 -7.43 25.35 -0.12
N THR A 49 -8.63 24.85 -0.40
CA THR A 49 -8.96 24.23 -1.70
C THR A 49 -8.83 25.22 -2.83
N ASP A 50 -9.30 26.46 -2.67
CA ASP A 50 -9.16 27.50 -3.68
C ASP A 50 -7.69 27.84 -3.96
N ARG A 51 -6.83 27.87 -2.93
CA ARG A 51 -5.38 28.07 -3.12
C ARG A 51 -4.72 26.90 -3.87
N VAL A 52 -5.13 25.67 -3.60
CA VAL A 52 -4.59 24.49 -4.28
C VAL A 52 -5.04 24.46 -5.74
N ILE A 53 -6.32 24.76 -6.01
CA ILE A 53 -6.86 24.85 -7.36
C ILE A 53 -6.15 25.98 -8.13
N ALA A 54 -5.95 27.14 -7.51
CA ALA A 54 -5.22 28.27 -8.10
C ALA A 54 -3.75 27.93 -8.40
N LYS A 55 -3.08 27.16 -7.51
CA LYS A 55 -1.71 26.69 -7.79
C LYS A 55 -1.68 25.67 -8.93
N LEU A 56 -2.62 24.72 -8.95
CA LEU A 56 -2.68 23.69 -9.99
C LEU A 56 -3.01 24.28 -11.36
N SER A 57 -3.91 25.27 -11.42
CA SER A 57 -4.24 25.96 -12.68
C SER A 57 -3.07 26.82 -13.16
N ALA A 58 -2.34 27.48 -12.25
CA ALA A 58 -1.10 28.19 -12.59
C ALA A 58 -0.01 27.24 -13.12
N LEU A 59 0.17 26.06 -12.50
CA LEU A 59 1.12 25.05 -12.98
C LEU A 59 0.70 24.40 -14.31
N ALA A 60 -0.60 24.17 -14.52
CA ALA A 60 -1.13 23.60 -15.76
C ALA A 60 -1.03 24.58 -16.93
N GLY A 61 -1.20 25.88 -16.69
CA GLY A 61 -1.02 26.94 -17.70
C GLY A 61 0.41 27.09 -18.20
N SER A 62 1.40 26.77 -17.36
CA SER A 62 2.83 26.80 -17.74
C SER A 62 3.33 25.52 -18.43
N GLY A 63 2.50 24.46 -18.54
CA GLY A 63 2.94 23.11 -18.90
C GLY A 63 2.80 22.68 -20.35
N ARG A 64 2.54 23.58 -21.32
CA ARG A 64 2.36 23.18 -22.74
C ARG A 64 3.56 23.45 -23.66
N SER A 65 4.69 23.92 -23.11
CA SER A 65 5.91 24.19 -23.89
C SER A 65 7.19 23.52 -23.37
N ALA A 66 7.08 22.51 -22.49
CA ALA A 66 8.23 21.76 -22.02
C ALA A 66 7.82 20.31 -21.71
N ALA A 67 7.75 19.48 -22.75
CA ALA A 67 8.21 18.11 -22.56
C ALA A 67 9.63 18.19 -21.96
N ASP A 68 9.90 17.40 -20.92
CA ASP A 68 11.26 17.14 -20.39
C ASP A 68 11.79 17.93 -19.18
N ARG A 69 10.96 18.45 -18.25
CA ARG A 69 11.47 18.84 -16.91
C ARG A 69 10.56 18.45 -15.75
N VAL A 70 10.89 17.29 -15.19
CA VAL A 70 10.54 16.89 -13.82
C VAL A 70 11.32 17.80 -12.86
N LEU A 71 10.66 18.85 -12.36
CA LEU A 71 11.18 19.72 -11.30
C LEU A 71 10.97 19.04 -9.93
N VAL A 72 11.94 18.23 -9.54
CA VAL A 72 12.14 17.81 -8.14
C VAL A 72 12.87 18.95 -7.44
N LEU A 73 12.21 19.54 -6.44
CA LEU A 73 12.82 20.48 -5.50
C LEU A 73 14.10 19.86 -4.93
N ALA A 74 15.23 20.47 -5.27
CA ALA A 74 16.53 20.15 -4.71
C ALA A 74 16.48 20.35 -3.19
N SER A 75 16.54 19.25 -2.45
CA SER A 75 17.07 19.26 -1.10
C SER A 75 18.53 18.81 -1.17
N ASP A 76 19.33 19.54 -0.42
CA ASP A 76 20.76 19.68 -0.47
C ASP A 76 21.51 18.42 0.00
N ASP A 77 22.73 18.33 -0.51
CA ASP A 77 23.92 17.65 -0.02
C ASP A 77 23.75 16.56 1.08
N SER A 78 23.94 15.30 0.71
CA SER A 78 24.56 14.35 1.63
C SER A 78 25.23 13.18 0.91
N ARG A 79 26.56 13.19 0.97
CA ARG A 79 27.48 12.07 0.74
C ARG A 79 27.20 10.94 1.73
N TYR A 80 26.12 10.18 1.52
CA TYR A 80 25.93 8.91 2.20
C TYR A 80 26.50 7.77 1.36
N PRO A 81 27.21 6.81 1.97
CA PRO A 81 27.64 5.61 1.27
C PRO A 81 26.37 4.90 0.77
N VAL A 82 26.32 4.66 -0.54
CA VAL A 82 25.24 3.94 -1.20
C VAL A 82 24.97 2.65 -0.43
N PRO A 83 23.79 2.50 0.22
CA PRO A 83 23.49 1.25 0.90
C PRO A 83 23.44 0.14 -0.15
N PRO A 84 23.95 -1.07 0.18
CA PRO A 84 23.96 -2.18 -0.76
C PRO A 84 22.54 -2.44 -1.25
N LEU A 85 22.37 -2.57 -2.57
CA LEU A 85 21.09 -2.90 -3.19
C LEU A 85 20.47 -4.07 -2.43
N PRO A 86 19.23 -3.94 -1.92
CA PRO A 86 18.61 -4.98 -1.12
C PRO A 86 18.40 -6.25 -1.95
N GLN A 87 19.39 -7.15 -1.92
CA GLN A 87 19.28 -8.48 -2.49
C GLN A 87 18.29 -9.28 -1.64
N GLY A 88 17.06 -9.40 -2.14
CA GLY A 88 16.04 -10.25 -1.54
C GLY A 88 15.25 -9.61 -0.39
N ALA A 89 15.07 -8.29 -0.37
CA ALA A 89 14.26 -7.66 0.66
C ALA A 89 12.82 -8.21 0.65
N VAL A 90 12.54 -9.02 1.65
CA VAL A 90 11.21 -9.25 2.20
C VAL A 90 10.80 -7.93 2.84
N ILE A 91 10.34 -6.99 2.00
CA ILE A 91 9.79 -5.72 2.43
C ILE A 91 8.41 -6.04 3.00
N ASN A 92 8.23 -5.81 4.30
CA ASN A 92 6.91 -5.82 4.92
C ASN A 92 6.10 -4.70 4.25
N PRO A 93 4.93 -4.99 3.67
CA PRO A 93 4.20 -4.02 2.87
C PRO A 93 3.78 -2.84 3.77
N PRO A 94 4.16 -1.59 3.49
CA PRO A 94 3.48 -0.46 4.07
C PRO A 94 2.03 -0.52 3.59
N THR A 95 1.11 -0.68 4.54
CA THR A 95 -0.33 -0.63 4.26
C THR A 95 -0.64 0.82 3.86
N GLN A 96 -0.53 1.14 2.57
CA GLN A 96 -0.90 2.46 2.10
C GLN A 96 -2.41 2.67 2.38
N PRO A 97 -2.79 3.79 3.02
CA PRO A 97 -4.20 4.09 3.24
C PRO A 97 -4.86 4.28 1.88
N ILE A 98 -5.82 3.39 1.58
CA ILE A 98 -6.68 3.51 0.41
C ILE A 98 -7.53 4.75 0.62
N ASP A 99 -7.21 5.84 -0.08
CA ASP A 99 -7.97 7.08 -0.03
C ASP A 99 -9.37 6.83 -0.62
N PRO A 100 -10.45 6.89 0.19
CA PRO A 100 -11.79 6.51 -0.25
C PRO A 100 -12.37 7.46 -1.31
N SER A 101 -11.76 8.64 -1.52
CA SER A 101 -12.18 9.65 -2.49
C SER A 101 -11.94 9.23 -3.95
N GLN A 102 -11.11 8.22 -4.23
CA GLN A 102 -10.80 7.77 -5.59
C GLN A 102 -11.84 6.79 -6.21
N ARG A 103 -12.92 6.45 -5.50
CA ARG A 103 -13.89 5.41 -5.93
C ARG A 103 -14.62 5.67 -7.25
N ARG A 104 -14.63 6.90 -7.79
CA ARG A 104 -15.43 7.23 -8.98
C ARG A 104 -14.89 6.70 -10.31
N TRP A 105 -13.68 6.13 -10.35
CA TRP A 105 -13.11 5.60 -11.60
C TRP A 105 -12.40 4.25 -11.41
N PHE A 106 -13.08 3.29 -10.77
CA PHE A 106 -12.56 1.93 -10.54
C PHE A 106 -11.93 1.30 -11.80
N PHE A 107 -12.55 1.47 -12.97
CA PHE A 107 -12.03 0.92 -14.23
C PHE A 107 -10.72 1.56 -14.69
N THR A 108 -10.52 2.86 -14.55
CA THR A 108 -9.25 3.48 -14.97
C THR A 108 -8.15 3.17 -13.99
N GLN A 109 -8.46 3.08 -12.69
CA GLN A 109 -7.52 2.60 -11.69
C GLN A 109 -7.08 1.17 -12.04
N PHE A 110 -8.05 0.27 -12.25
CA PHE A 110 -7.79 -1.11 -12.64
C PHE A 110 -6.98 -1.20 -13.95
N TRP A 111 -7.33 -0.40 -14.95
CA TRP A 111 -6.59 -0.34 -16.20
C TRP A 111 -5.15 0.14 -16.02
N SER A 112 -4.94 1.17 -15.18
CA SER A 112 -3.60 1.66 -14.85
C SER A 112 -2.78 0.62 -14.09
N GLU A 113 -3.40 -0.19 -13.23
CA GLU A 113 -2.77 -1.30 -12.54
C GLU A 113 -2.37 -2.42 -13.50
N ILE A 114 -3.25 -2.77 -14.46
CA ILE A 114 -2.92 -3.73 -15.53
C ILE A 114 -1.76 -3.21 -16.37
N GLN A 115 -1.81 -1.95 -16.79
CA GLN A 115 -0.76 -1.36 -17.61
C GLN A 115 0.58 -1.32 -16.86
N LEU A 116 0.56 -1.03 -15.56
CA LEU A 116 1.74 -1.11 -14.69
C LEU A 116 2.25 -2.57 -14.59
N ALA A 117 1.36 -3.54 -14.40
CA ALA A 117 1.70 -4.96 -14.35
C ALA A 117 2.36 -5.43 -15.64
N PHE A 118 1.84 -5.01 -16.78
CA PHE A 118 2.38 -5.32 -18.10
C PHE A 118 3.76 -4.68 -18.26
N ARG A 119 3.89 -3.39 -17.94
CA ARG A 119 5.18 -2.69 -17.98
C ARG A 119 6.22 -3.36 -17.08
N MET A 120 5.84 -3.79 -15.88
CA MET A 120 6.69 -4.56 -14.97
C MET A 120 7.16 -5.87 -15.60
N TYR A 121 6.27 -6.60 -16.28
CA TYR A 121 6.62 -7.87 -16.92
C TYR A 121 7.61 -7.70 -18.08
N PHE A 122 7.50 -6.59 -18.83
CA PHE A 122 8.39 -6.28 -19.94
C PHE A 122 9.61 -5.43 -19.56
N ASP A 123 9.80 -5.08 -18.29
CA ASP A 123 10.96 -4.32 -17.84
C ASP A 123 12.19 -5.26 -17.70
N PRO A 124 13.19 -5.17 -18.59
CA PRO A 124 14.34 -6.08 -18.55
C PRO A 124 15.22 -5.86 -17.33
N HIS A 125 15.13 -4.70 -16.67
CA HIS A 125 15.90 -4.40 -15.46
C HIS A 125 15.21 -4.94 -14.19
N TYR A 126 13.92 -5.26 -14.26
CA TYR A 126 13.19 -5.80 -13.13
C TYR A 126 13.35 -7.31 -13.02
N ARG A 127 14.04 -7.77 -11.98
CA ARG A 127 14.14 -9.19 -11.64
C ARG A 127 12.85 -9.66 -10.97
N VAL A 128 11.87 -10.05 -11.78
CA VAL A 128 10.64 -10.70 -11.32
C VAL A 128 10.98 -11.92 -10.46
N SER A 129 10.21 -12.16 -9.39
CA SER A 129 10.38 -13.39 -8.60
C SER A 129 10.23 -14.62 -9.49
N ARG A 130 11.14 -15.59 -9.37
CA ARG A 130 11.06 -16.87 -10.10
C ARG A 130 9.68 -17.51 -9.97
N THR A 131 9.04 -17.37 -8.81
CA THR A 131 7.68 -17.87 -8.57
C THR A 131 6.66 -17.25 -9.53
N THR A 132 6.65 -15.93 -9.66
CA THR A 132 5.75 -15.19 -10.57
C THR A 132 6.07 -15.49 -12.04
N GLN A 133 7.35 -15.63 -12.38
CA GLN A 133 7.80 -15.98 -13.73
C GLN A 133 7.25 -17.33 -14.20
N PHE A 134 7.14 -18.33 -13.31
CA PHE A 134 6.51 -19.61 -13.62
C PHE A 134 5.00 -19.62 -13.40
N ALA A 135 4.49 -18.84 -12.44
CA ALA A 135 3.08 -18.85 -12.09
C ALA A 135 2.20 -18.20 -13.17
N ILE A 136 2.63 -17.10 -13.80
CA ILE A 136 1.86 -16.47 -14.89
C ILE A 136 1.66 -17.44 -16.07
N PRO A 137 2.72 -18.01 -16.68
CA PRO A 137 2.54 -18.98 -17.75
C PRO A 137 1.86 -20.26 -17.25
N GLY A 138 2.09 -20.66 -16.00
CA GLY A 138 1.41 -21.79 -15.38
C GLY A 138 -0.11 -21.59 -15.30
N ILE A 139 -0.59 -20.44 -14.83
CA ILE A 139 -2.02 -20.08 -14.76
C ILE A 139 -2.61 -20.00 -16.17
N ALA A 140 -1.91 -19.37 -17.12
CA ALA A 140 -2.36 -19.29 -18.50
C ALA A 140 -2.48 -20.69 -19.15
N LEU A 141 -1.48 -21.55 -18.93
CA LEU A 141 -1.48 -22.91 -19.42
C LEU A 141 -2.58 -23.74 -18.76
N LEU A 142 -2.81 -23.58 -17.46
CA LEU A 142 -3.90 -24.26 -16.76
C LEU A 142 -5.27 -23.82 -17.30
N LEU A 143 -5.47 -22.54 -17.62
CA LEU A 143 -6.71 -22.03 -18.22
C LEU A 143 -6.96 -22.64 -19.61
N VAL A 144 -5.91 -22.75 -20.43
CA VAL A 144 -6.00 -23.43 -21.73
C VAL A 144 -6.28 -24.92 -21.52
N PHE A 145 -5.58 -25.56 -20.60
CA PHE A 145 -5.76 -26.97 -20.28
C PHE A 145 -7.18 -27.25 -19.77
N ASP A 146 -7.72 -26.39 -18.91
CA ASP A 146 -9.08 -26.44 -18.39
C ASP A 146 -10.11 -26.49 -19.53
N TYR A 147 -9.99 -25.56 -20.48
CA TYR A 147 -10.84 -25.51 -21.67
C TYR A 147 -10.76 -26.81 -22.50
N PHE A 148 -9.56 -27.33 -22.76
CA PHE A 148 -9.39 -28.58 -23.50
C PHE A 148 -9.91 -29.80 -22.73
N PHE A 149 -9.67 -29.85 -21.42
CA PHE A 149 -10.08 -30.95 -20.56
C PHE A 149 -11.60 -31.07 -20.50
N PHE A 150 -12.30 -29.96 -20.28
CA PHE A 150 -13.77 -29.95 -20.27
C PHE A 150 -14.39 -30.10 -21.67
N SER A 151 -13.70 -29.65 -22.72
CA SER A 151 -14.10 -29.95 -24.10
C SER A 151 -14.03 -31.45 -24.41
N TRP A 152 -13.08 -32.19 -23.82
CA TRP A 152 -12.93 -33.63 -24.03
C TRP A 152 -13.88 -34.44 -23.14
N VAL A 153 -14.00 -34.07 -21.86
CA VAL A 153 -14.83 -34.76 -20.85
C VAL A 153 -16.23 -34.14 -20.83
N SER A 154 -17.03 -34.47 -21.84
CA SER A 154 -18.35 -33.89 -22.09
C SER A 154 -19.45 -34.49 -21.18
N ILE A 155 -19.34 -34.30 -19.86
CA ILE A 155 -20.41 -34.62 -18.91
C ILE A 155 -21.40 -33.45 -18.87
N ALA A 156 -22.60 -33.64 -19.42
CA ALA A 156 -23.54 -32.57 -19.79
C ALA A 156 -23.96 -31.60 -18.66
N PHE A 157 -23.95 -32.02 -17.38
CA PHE A 157 -24.46 -31.19 -16.28
C PHE A 157 -23.41 -30.71 -15.27
N VAL A 158 -22.39 -31.52 -14.97
CA VAL A 158 -21.38 -31.17 -13.94
C VAL A 158 -20.25 -30.30 -14.54
N SER A 159 -19.93 -30.53 -15.82
CA SER A 159 -18.87 -29.84 -16.55
C SER A 159 -18.94 -28.29 -16.44
N PRO A 160 -20.06 -27.63 -16.78
CA PRO A 160 -20.07 -26.17 -16.84
C PRO A 160 -19.94 -25.51 -15.46
N ILE A 161 -20.43 -26.13 -14.39
CA ILE A 161 -20.32 -25.55 -13.05
C ILE A 161 -18.88 -25.62 -12.56
N VAL A 162 -18.24 -26.78 -12.72
CA VAL A 162 -16.86 -26.98 -12.26
C VAL A 162 -15.88 -26.15 -13.09
N GLU A 163 -16.06 -26.09 -14.41
CA GLU A 163 -15.28 -25.23 -15.32
C GLU A 163 -15.32 -23.76 -14.84
N ARG A 164 -16.52 -23.23 -14.57
CA ARG A 164 -16.69 -21.84 -14.10
C ARG A 164 -16.05 -21.62 -12.74
N LEU A 165 -16.20 -22.55 -11.80
CA LEU A 165 -15.57 -22.46 -10.50
C LEU A 165 -14.05 -22.51 -10.60
N LEU A 166 -13.50 -23.38 -11.44
CA LEU A 166 -12.05 -23.47 -11.66
C LEU A 166 -11.52 -22.18 -12.29
N ALA A 167 -12.18 -21.67 -13.34
CA ALA A 167 -11.82 -20.40 -13.98
C ALA A 167 -11.85 -19.22 -13.00
N VAL A 168 -12.87 -19.13 -12.13
CA VAL A 168 -12.96 -18.09 -11.09
C VAL A 168 -11.82 -18.25 -10.07
N CYS A 169 -11.57 -19.46 -9.58
CA CYS A 169 -10.46 -19.74 -8.67
C CYS A 169 -9.11 -19.33 -9.26
N LEU A 170 -8.85 -19.68 -10.52
CA LEU A 170 -7.63 -19.27 -11.23
C LEU A 170 -7.54 -17.76 -11.42
N GLY A 171 -8.64 -17.11 -11.77
CA GLY A 171 -8.69 -15.65 -11.90
C GLY A 171 -8.35 -14.95 -10.58
N VAL A 172 -8.92 -15.40 -9.46
CA VAL A 172 -8.62 -14.86 -8.13
C VAL A 172 -7.17 -15.13 -7.73
N LEU A 173 -6.65 -16.32 -8.02
CA LEU A 173 -5.26 -16.68 -7.72
C LEU A 173 -4.29 -15.79 -8.52
N GLY A 174 -4.55 -15.64 -9.83
CA GLY A 174 -3.78 -14.77 -10.72
C GLY A 174 -3.83 -13.32 -10.28
N TYR A 175 -5.02 -12.82 -9.92
CA TYR A 175 -5.19 -11.46 -9.40
C TYR A 175 -4.38 -11.24 -8.11
N LYS A 176 -4.49 -12.13 -7.12
CA LYS A 176 -3.72 -12.03 -5.86
C LYS A 176 -2.22 -12.04 -6.11
N LEU A 177 -1.77 -12.86 -7.05
CA LEU A 177 -0.36 -12.96 -7.40
C LEU A 177 0.15 -11.66 -8.04
N ILE A 178 -0.63 -11.08 -8.96
CA ILE A 178 -0.32 -9.80 -9.60
C ILE A 178 -0.28 -8.68 -8.57
N VAL A 179 -1.31 -8.52 -7.71
CA VAL A 179 -1.35 -7.45 -6.68
C VAL A 179 -0.15 -7.53 -5.73
N ARG A 180 0.22 -8.74 -5.32
CA ARG A 180 1.38 -8.96 -4.46
C ARG A 180 2.69 -8.53 -5.12
N GLU A 181 2.86 -8.83 -6.41
CA GLU A 181 4.08 -8.44 -7.14
C GLU A 181 4.09 -6.93 -7.48
N LEU A 182 2.92 -6.33 -7.77
CA LEU A 182 2.82 -4.87 -7.92
C LEU A 182 3.29 -4.13 -6.67
N GLY A 183 2.92 -4.61 -5.49
CA GLY A 183 3.38 -4.03 -4.23
C GLY A 183 4.91 -4.00 -4.18
N ARG A 184 5.54 -5.15 -4.46
CA ARG A 184 7.01 -5.25 -4.52
C ARG A 184 7.62 -4.34 -5.60
N TYR A 185 7.00 -4.22 -6.77
CA TYR A 185 7.50 -3.36 -7.85
C TYR A 185 7.45 -1.88 -7.45
N ARG A 186 6.36 -1.44 -6.82
CA ARG A 186 6.22 -0.07 -6.31
C ARG A 186 7.31 0.26 -5.29
N ASP A 187 7.60 -0.65 -4.36
CA ASP A 187 8.66 -0.46 -3.37
C ASP A 187 10.03 -0.28 -4.02
N VAL A 188 10.32 -1.07 -5.08
CA VAL A 188 11.57 -0.96 -5.84
C VAL A 188 11.65 0.36 -6.60
N LEU A 189 10.54 0.80 -7.22
CA LEU A 189 10.50 2.09 -7.90
C LEU A 189 10.69 3.25 -6.91
N GLU A 190 10.06 3.21 -5.74
CA GLU A 190 10.25 4.23 -4.71
C GLU A 190 11.71 4.28 -4.22
N TYR A 191 12.33 3.12 -4.04
CA TYR A 191 13.74 3.02 -3.68
C TYR A 191 14.64 3.64 -4.76
N LEU A 192 14.42 3.31 -6.04
CA LEU A 192 15.18 3.87 -7.16
C LEU A 192 14.94 5.38 -7.30
N ALA A 193 13.73 5.88 -7.03
CA ALA A 193 13.45 7.31 -7.05
C ALA A 193 14.18 8.05 -5.92
N ARG A 194 14.37 7.41 -4.76
CA ARG A 194 15.04 8.01 -3.60
C ARG A 194 16.57 7.92 -3.67
N TYR A 195 17.12 6.84 -4.20
CA TYR A 195 18.56 6.53 -4.14
C TYR A 195 19.21 6.26 -5.50
N GLY A 196 18.47 6.37 -6.60
CA GLY A 196 19.01 6.14 -7.94
C GLY A 196 20.09 7.16 -8.31
N PRO A 197 21.18 6.74 -8.97
CA PRO A 197 22.19 7.66 -9.47
C PRO A 197 21.55 8.62 -10.47
N ARG A 198 21.74 9.92 -10.23
CA ARG A 198 21.33 10.99 -11.15
C ARG A 198 22.23 11.05 -12.37
#